data_AF-A0A1H0DAY3-F1
#
_entry.id   AF-A0A1H0DAY3-F1
#
_cell.length_a   1.000
_cell.length_b   1.000
_cell.length_c   1.000
_cell.angle_alpha   90.00
_cell.angle_beta   90.00
_cell.angle_gamma   90.00
#
_symmetry.space_group_name_H-M   'P 1'
#
loop_
_entity.id
_entity.type
_entity.pdbx_description
1 polymer ?
#
loop_
_entity_poly.entity_id
_entity_poly.type
_entity_poly.pdbx_seq_one_letter_code
_entity_poly.pdbx_strand_id
1 'polypeptide(L)'
;MWKDLYPQASEFPVKPLGATWQINIPQDTDAALIFQKAENLMKKRIPEAILAKPDKFDTIWDNFMKELEQAGVHKMEDQFNQLLQDRIQQFTS
;
A
#
# COMPACT_ATOMS: atom_id res chain seq x y z
N MET A 1 16.04 23.12 -25.07
CA MET A 1 16.95 21.98 -25.31
C MET A 1 17.07 21.00 -24.12
N TRP A 2 16.09 20.93 -23.21
CA TRP A 2 16.02 19.88 -22.17
C TRP A 2 14.66 19.15 -22.17
N LYS A 3 13.62 19.73 -22.79
CA LYS A 3 12.28 19.15 -22.89
C LYS A 3 12.18 17.99 -23.87
N ASP A 4 13.09 17.92 -24.84
CA ASP A 4 13.09 16.91 -25.91
C ASP A 4 13.85 15.63 -25.51
N LEU A 5 14.49 15.63 -24.33
CA LEU A 5 15.22 14.48 -23.78
C LEU A 5 14.36 13.60 -22.86
N TYR A 6 13.16 14.06 -22.48
CA TYR A 6 12.22 13.32 -21.66
C TYR A 6 11.10 12.76 -22.53
N PRO A 7 10.61 11.53 -22.22
CA PRO A 7 9.42 11.00 -22.85
C PRO A 7 8.27 11.99 -22.72
N GLN A 8 7.54 12.23 -23.81
CA GLN A 8 6.40 13.13 -23.78
C GLN A 8 5.30 12.53 -22.91
N ALA A 9 4.45 13.36 -22.29
CA ALA A 9 3.38 12.89 -21.39
C ALA A 9 2.47 11.83 -22.04
N SER A 10 2.32 11.86 -23.37
CA SER A 10 1.58 10.90 -24.18
C SER A 10 2.26 9.54 -24.38
N GLU A 11 3.56 9.42 -24.09
CA GLU A 11 4.33 8.16 -24.17
C GLU A 11 4.33 7.40 -22.85
N PHE A 12 3.85 8.01 -21.76
CA PHE A 12 3.61 7.28 -20.53
C PHE A 12 2.31 6.49 -20.68
N PRO A 13 2.35 5.14 -20.60
CA PRO A 13 1.12 4.38 -20.54
C PRO A 13 0.32 4.87 -19.32
N VAL A 14 -0.95 5.23 -19.53
CA VAL A 14 -1.86 5.51 -18.43
C VAL A 14 -1.86 4.27 -17.56
N LYS A 15 -1.22 4.35 -16.39
CA LYS A 15 -1.22 3.23 -15.45
C LYS A 15 -2.60 3.25 -14.80
N PRO A 16 -3.51 2.29 -15.11
CA PRO A 16 -4.80 2.22 -14.42
C PRO A 16 -4.61 2.12 -12.90
N LEU A 17 -3.46 1.57 -12.48
CA LEU A 17 -3.03 1.45 -11.11
C LEU A 17 -2.84 2.79 -10.38
N GLY A 18 -2.48 3.87 -11.08
CA GLY A 18 -2.22 5.18 -10.44
C GLY A 18 -3.48 5.81 -9.86
N ALA A 19 -4.62 5.70 -10.55
CA ALA A 19 -5.92 6.19 -10.09
C ALA A 19 -6.58 5.24 -9.07
N THR A 20 -6.25 3.94 -9.09
CA THR A 20 -6.78 2.98 -8.12
C THR A 20 -6.13 3.06 -6.73
N TRP A 21 -4.93 3.63 -6.58
CA TRP A 21 -4.37 3.89 -5.24
C TRP A 21 -5.17 4.95 -4.45
N GLN A 22 -6.02 5.74 -5.11
CA GLN A 22 -6.94 6.69 -4.47
C GLN A 22 -8.29 6.06 -4.08
N ILE A 23 -8.43 4.73 -4.09
CA ILE A 23 -9.64 4.10 -3.55
C ILE A 23 -9.67 4.40 -2.05
N ASN A 24 -10.63 5.21 -1.62
CA ASN A 24 -10.97 5.32 -0.21
C ASN A 24 -11.57 3.98 0.22
N ILE A 25 -10.86 3.25 1.08
CA ILE A 25 -11.42 2.10 1.77
C ILE A 25 -12.61 2.62 2.60
N PRO A 26 -13.84 2.10 2.41
CA PRO A 26 -14.98 2.56 3.18
C PRO A 26 -14.72 2.35 4.67
N GLN A 27 -14.87 3.41 5.48
CA GLN A 27 -14.48 3.40 6.90
C GLN A 27 -15.27 2.39 7.75
N ASP A 28 -16.45 1.98 7.31
CA ASP A 28 -17.31 1.00 7.99
C ASP A 28 -16.95 -0.46 7.69
N THR A 29 -15.81 -0.72 7.04
CA THR A 29 -15.37 -2.08 6.70
C THR A 29 -14.29 -2.58 7.66
N ASP A 30 -14.23 -3.90 7.84
CA ASP A 30 -13.12 -4.56 8.56
C ASP A 30 -11.75 -4.20 7.95
N ALA A 31 -11.68 -3.98 6.63
CA ALA A 31 -10.50 -3.50 5.94
C ALA A 31 -10.01 -2.15 6.47
N ALA A 32 -10.90 -1.21 6.78
CA ALA A 32 -10.51 0.09 7.33
C ALA A 32 -9.91 -0.03 8.73
N LEU A 33 -10.45 -0.92 9.57
CA LEU A 33 -9.90 -1.22 10.90
C LEU A 33 -8.53 -1.90 10.80
N ILE A 34 -8.36 -2.84 9.87
CA ILE A 34 -7.07 -3.52 9.61
C ILE A 34 -6.05 -2.51 9.08
N PHE A 35 -6.44 -1.65 8.15
CA PHE A 35 -5.60 -0.59 7.61
C PHE A 35 -5.14 0.37 8.71
N GLN A 36 -6.05 0.83 9.58
CA GLN A 36 -5.69 1.71 10.70
C GLN A 36 -4.71 1.04 11.67
N LYS A 37 -4.89 -0.26 11.96
CA LYS A 37 -3.94 -1.04 12.77
C LYS A 37 -2.57 -1.13 12.10
N ALA A 38 -2.53 -1.40 10.79
CA ALA A 38 -1.29 -1.45 10.01
C ALA A 38 -0.58 -0.08 9.98
N GLU A 39 -1.31 1.02 9.80
CA GLU A 39 -0.76 2.37 9.87
C GLU A 39 -0.15 2.70 11.23
N ASN A 40 -0.84 2.35 12.32
CA ASN A 40 -0.33 2.55 13.68
C ASN A 40 0.95 1.74 13.92
N LEU A 41 1.00 0.52 13.38
CA LEU A 41 2.17 -0.33 13.46
C LEU A 41 3.35 0.24 12.66
N MET A 42 3.10 0.71 11.44
CA MET A 42 4.10 1.40 10.61
C MET A 42 4.69 2.61 11.32
N LYS A 43 3.84 3.47 11.91
CA LYS A 43 4.26 4.67 12.65
C LYS A 43 5.14 4.34 13.86
N LYS A 44 5.08 3.12 14.39
CA LYS A 44 5.93 2.65 15.48
C LYS A 44 7.20 1.95 14.99
N ARG A 45 7.06 0.98 14.09
CA ARG A 45 8.13 0.06 13.68
C ARG A 45 9.11 0.69 12.71
N ILE A 46 8.66 1.60 11.83
CA ILE A 46 9.56 2.27 10.88
C ILE A 46 10.57 3.17 11.62
N PRO A 47 10.16 4.08 12.54
CA PRO A 47 11.13 4.85 13.31
C PRO A 47 12.04 3.96 14.18
N GLU A 48 11.50 2.90 14.78
CA GLU A 48 12.29 1.93 15.56
C GLU A 48 13.38 1.27 14.71
N ALA A 49 13.04 0.81 13.49
CA ALA A 49 13.99 0.21 12.56
C ALA A 49 15.07 1.21 12.10
N ILE A 50 14.70 2.47 11.87
CA ILE A 50 15.64 3.54 11.46
C ILE A 50 16.60 3.89 12.59
N LEU A 51 16.13 3.94 13.84
CA LEU A 51 16.94 4.31 15.00
C LEU A 51 17.72 3.13 15.60
N ALA A 52 17.34 1.90 15.26
CA ALA A 52 18.04 0.71 15.70
C ALA A 52 19.42 0.59 15.06
N LYS A 53 20.25 -0.24 15.68
CA LYS A 53 21.52 -0.63 15.07
C LYS A 53 21.24 -1.51 13.84
N PRO A 54 22.07 -1.44 12.78
CA PRO A 54 21.86 -2.22 11.55
C PRO A 54 21.74 -3.73 11.78
N ASP A 55 22.45 -4.29 12.76
CA ASP A 55 22.41 -5.70 13.15
C ASP A 55 21.06 -6.14 13.74
N LYS A 56 20.18 -5.19 14.10
CA LYS A 56 18.83 -5.44 14.61
C LYS A 56 17.73 -5.19 13.58
N PHE A 57 18.06 -4.62 12.42
CA PHE A 57 17.08 -4.25 11.42
C PHE A 57 16.23 -5.46 10.99
N ASP A 58 16.89 -6.57 10.63
CA ASP A 58 16.19 -7.78 10.14
C ASP A 58 15.20 -8.32 11.19
N THR A 59 15.59 -8.36 12.47
CA THR A 59 14.69 -8.81 13.55
C THR A 59 13.49 -7.87 13.72
N ILE A 60 13.71 -6.55 13.65
CA ILE A 60 12.62 -5.57 13.78
C ILE A 60 11.68 -5.67 12.58
N TRP A 61 12.23 -5.85 11.39
CA TRP A 61 11.48 -6.03 10.15
C TRP A 61 10.65 -7.32 10.16
N ASP A 62 11.24 -8.45 10.54
CA ASP A 62 10.54 -9.74 10.63
C ASP A 62 9.40 -9.70 11.65
N ASN A 63 9.62 -9.05 12.79
CA ASN A 63 8.59 -8.86 13.80
C ASN A 63 7.48 -7.93 13.29
N PHE A 64 7.83 -6.87 12.59
CA PHE A 64 6.87 -5.96 11.97
C PHE A 64 5.98 -6.70 10.95
N MET A 65 6.57 -7.54 10.09
CA MET A 65 5.80 -8.34 9.13
C MET A 65 4.85 -9.33 9.80
N LYS A 66 5.31 -10.04 10.85
CA LYS A 66 4.44 -10.93 11.63
C LYS A 66 3.29 -10.19 12.31
N GLU A 67 3.54 -9.00 12.82
CA GLU A 67 2.52 -8.16 13.44
C GLU A 67 1.49 -7.66 12.41
N LEU A 68 1.90 -7.38 11.16
CA LEU A 68 0.98 -7.09 10.05
C LEU A 68 0.13 -8.30 9.66
N GLU A 69 0.73 -9.48 9.56
CA GLU A 69 0.01 -10.74 9.29
C GLU A 69 -1.05 -11.00 10.38
N GLN A 70 -0.68 -10.85 11.65
CA GLN A 70 -1.59 -10.97 12.80
C GLN A 70 -2.68 -9.91 12.82
N ALA A 71 -2.39 -8.70 12.32
CA ALA A 71 -3.40 -7.65 12.17
C ALA A 71 -4.47 -7.99 11.12
N GLY A 72 -4.25 -9.03 10.30
CA GLY A 72 -5.20 -9.51 9.31
C GLY A 72 -4.96 -8.94 7.91
N VAL A 73 -3.73 -8.53 7.59
CA VAL A 73 -3.40 -7.88 6.31
C VAL A 73 -3.86 -8.68 5.09
N HIS A 74 -3.81 -10.02 5.12
CA HIS A 74 -4.29 -10.86 4.02
C HIS A 74 -5.80 -10.74 3.77
N LYS A 75 -6.61 -10.60 4.83
CA LYS A 75 -8.05 -10.36 4.66
C LYS A 75 -8.31 -9.00 4.01
N MET A 76 -7.50 -8.00 4.36
CA MET A 76 -7.56 -6.69 3.74
C MET A 76 -7.10 -6.75 2.27
N GLU A 77 -6.03 -7.48 1.96
CA GLU A 77 -5.55 -7.68 0.58
C GLU A 77 -6.60 -8.32 -0.31
N ASP A 78 -7.31 -9.36 0.16
CA ASP A 78 -8.39 -10.00 -0.59
C ASP A 78 -9.54 -9.03 -0.87
N GLN A 79 -9.99 -8.29 0.14
CA GLN A 79 -11.05 -7.29 -0.01
C GLN A 79 -10.62 -6.13 -0.92
N PHE A 80 -9.37 -5.68 -0.80
CA PHE A 80 -8.83 -4.61 -1.63
C PHE A 80 -8.68 -5.07 -3.09
N ASN A 81 -8.24 -6.31 -3.32
CA ASN A 81 -8.18 -6.91 -4.65
C ASN A 81 -9.56 -6.98 -5.31
N GLN A 82 -10.61 -7.34 -4.57
CA GLN A 82 -11.98 -7.29 -5.09
C GLN A 82 -12.39 -5.88 -5.49
N LEU A 83 -12.19 -4.89 -4.61
CA LEU A 83 -12.48 -3.48 -4.90
C LEU A 83 -11.70 -2.95 -6.12
N LEU A 84 -10.45 -3.39 -6.28
CA LEU A 84 -9.62 -3.05 -7.44
C LEU A 84 -10.19 -3.64 -8.73
N GLN A 85 -10.58 -4.92 -8.71
CA GLN A 85 -11.20 -5.58 -9.87
C GLN A 85 -12.53 -4.92 -10.25
N ASP A 86 -13.38 -4.64 -9.27
CA ASP A 86 -14.66 -3.94 -9.48
C ASP A 86 -14.43 -2.56 -10.12
N ARG A 87 -13.44 -1.81 -9.63
CA ARG A 87 -13.09 -0.50 -10.20
C ARG A 87 -12.52 -0.62 -11.62
N ILE A 88 -11.65 -1.59 -11.89
CA ILE A 88 -11.12 -1.84 -13.24
C ILE A 88 -12.25 -2.15 -14.23
N GLN A 89 -13.23 -2.95 -13.82
CA GLN A 89 -14.42 -3.22 -14.63
C GLN A 89 -15.24 -1.96 -14.90
N GLN A 90 -15.47 -1.10 -13.89
CA GLN A 90 -16.18 0.18 -14.06
C GLN A 90 -15.46 1.15 -15.00
N PHE A 91 -14.12 1.16 -15.04
CA PHE A 91 -13.35 2.01 -15.94
C PHE A 91 -13.24 1.48 -17.38
N THR A 92 -13.53 0.19 -17.60
CA THR A 92 -13.41 -0.47 -18.92
C THR A 92 -14.78 -0.65 -19.61
N SER A 93 -15.89 -0.34 -18.93
CA SER A 93 -17.25 -0.48 -19.45
C SER A 93 -17.84 0.83 -19.99
#